data_AF-A0A4P7JKN4-F1
#
_entry.id   AF-A0A4P7JKN4-F1
#
_cell.length_a   1.000
_cell.length_b   1.000
_cell.length_c   1.000
_cell.angle_alpha   90.00
_cell.angle_beta   90.00
_cell.angle_gamma   90.00
#
_symmetry.space_group_name_H-M   'P 1'
#
loop_
_entity.id
_entity.type
_entity.pdbx_description
1 polymer ?
#
loop_
_entity_poly.entity_id
_entity_poly.type
_entity_poly.pdbx_seq_one_letter_code
_entity_poly.pdbx_strand_id
1 'polypeptide(L)'
;MGHFDLLGRAYLAETDGALRFGAVERAKPKPNPLLDQLPKADQVFVEPCLELQADHDAMEMAINGYAREDWPLIRTRAAAISAIVMLIELVDATHGQPNISHPKAATRIFQLLGHIWDIPKIPAMVQAQRESRQIAPADLPSDEKHAAFVTETAMPVILDAITLARIAGAASIAADIDTVTAFAQDVMIVSTGGNTTALTTAGAQQYADLLNLNARLMALQGLEGLG
;
A
#
# COMPACT_ATOMS: atom_id res chain seq x y z
N MET A 1 -10.87 -12.32 0.35
CA MET A 1 -11.41 -11.68 -0.88
C MET A 1 -12.88 -11.27 -0.68
N GLY A 2 -13.15 -10.21 0.09
CA GLY A 2 -14.51 -9.69 0.36
C GLY A 2 -14.61 -8.16 0.34
N HIS A 3 -13.51 -7.45 0.06
CA HIS A 3 -13.48 -5.98 0.12
C HIS A 3 -14.24 -5.29 -1.02
N PHE A 4 -14.41 -5.98 -2.17
CA PHE A 4 -15.17 -5.46 -3.31
C PHE A 4 -16.69 -5.38 -3.09
N ASP A 5 -17.22 -5.92 -1.99
CA ASP A 5 -18.63 -5.79 -1.64
C ASP A 5 -19.04 -4.32 -1.42
N LEU A 6 -18.08 -3.42 -1.13
CA LEU A 6 -18.28 -1.98 -0.98
C LEU A 6 -18.55 -1.23 -2.30
N LEU A 7 -18.05 -1.73 -3.43
CA LEU A 7 -18.16 -1.00 -4.70
C LEU A 7 -19.56 -1.12 -5.33
N GLY A 8 -20.36 -2.09 -4.88
CA GLY A 8 -21.43 -2.59 -5.72
C GLY A 8 -20.87 -3.06 -7.08
N ARG A 9 -21.71 -3.66 -7.92
CA ARG A 9 -21.28 -4.21 -9.23
C ARG A 9 -20.89 -3.13 -10.27
N ALA A 10 -20.55 -1.90 -9.87
CA ALA A 10 -20.49 -0.74 -10.75
C ALA A 10 -19.08 -0.32 -11.22
N TYR A 11 -18.00 -0.83 -10.61
CA TYR A 11 -16.65 -0.27 -10.84
C TYR A 11 -15.64 -1.24 -11.50
N LEU A 12 -16.04 -2.45 -11.86
CA LEU A 12 -15.21 -3.36 -12.66
C LEU A 12 -15.47 -3.16 -14.17
N ALA A 13 -15.03 -2.03 -14.74
CA ALA A 13 -14.83 -1.89 -16.19
C ALA A 13 -13.87 -0.72 -16.50
N GLU A 14 -12.78 -1.05 -17.19
CA GLU A 14 -11.65 -0.17 -17.54
C GLU A 14 -11.97 0.98 -18.51
N THR A 15 -11.24 2.08 -18.29
CA THR A 15 -10.74 3.17 -19.16
C THR A 15 -11.64 3.96 -20.13
N ASP A 16 -11.39 5.27 -20.11
CA ASP A 16 -11.93 6.29 -20.99
C ASP A 16 -11.17 6.26 -22.34
N GLY A 17 -11.85 5.81 -23.39
CA GLY A 17 -11.55 6.21 -24.76
C GLY A 17 -10.62 5.33 -25.61
N ALA A 18 -11.14 4.21 -26.14
CA ALA A 18 -11.01 3.92 -27.57
C ALA A 18 -12.08 2.92 -28.04
N LEU A 19 -12.84 3.35 -29.06
CA LEU A 19 -13.71 2.56 -29.95
C LEU A 19 -15.02 2.04 -29.35
N ARG A 20 -16.04 2.89 -29.50
CA ARG A 20 -17.46 2.57 -29.71
C ARG A 20 -17.64 1.17 -30.31
N PHE A 21 -18.21 0.22 -29.56
CA PHE A 21 -19.24 -0.75 -29.99
C PHE A 21 -19.59 -1.65 -28.79
N GLY A 22 -20.64 -1.29 -28.06
CA GLY A 22 -21.18 -2.11 -26.99
C GLY A 22 -22.09 -1.27 -26.09
N ALA A 23 -23.40 -1.34 -26.32
CA ALA A 23 -24.39 -0.66 -25.49
C ALA A 23 -24.42 -1.30 -24.09
N VAL A 24 -23.56 -0.82 -23.19
CA VAL A 24 -23.72 -1.01 -21.75
C VAL A 24 -23.92 0.36 -21.15
N GLU A 25 -25.18 0.73 -21.01
CA GLU A 25 -25.59 1.92 -20.26
C GLU A 25 -25.11 1.73 -18.82
N ARG A 26 -24.33 2.69 -18.29
CA ARG A 26 -23.89 2.70 -16.89
C ARG A 26 -25.14 2.55 -16.01
N ALA A 27 -25.28 1.41 -15.33
CA ALA A 27 -26.34 1.27 -14.33
C ALA A 27 -26.16 2.38 -13.30
N LYS A 28 -27.24 3.10 -12.95
CA LYS A 28 -27.19 4.11 -11.88
C LYS A 28 -26.55 3.48 -10.65
N PRO A 29 -25.56 4.15 -10.01
CA PRO A 29 -24.94 3.63 -8.81
C PRO A 29 -26.06 3.32 -7.81
N LYS A 30 -26.16 2.05 -7.40
CA LYS A 30 -27.07 1.70 -6.31
C LYS A 30 -26.53 2.39 -5.06
N PRO A 31 -27.38 3.07 -4.26
CA PRO A 31 -26.95 3.58 -2.97
C PRO A 31 -26.35 2.43 -2.17
N ASN A 32 -25.11 2.59 -1.73
CA ASN A 32 -24.51 1.65 -0.80
C ASN A 32 -24.87 2.12 0.62
N PRO A 33 -25.76 1.44 1.35
CA PRO A 33 -26.18 1.84 2.69
C PRO A 33 -25.03 1.81 3.72
N LEU A 34 -23.88 1.23 3.38
CA LEU A 34 -22.66 1.31 4.20
C LEU A 34 -21.97 2.67 4.07
N LEU A 35 -22.04 3.32 2.90
CA LEU A 35 -21.45 4.66 2.69
C LEU A 35 -22.21 5.73 3.47
N ASP A 36 -23.51 5.58 3.62
CA ASP A 36 -24.36 6.49 4.40
C ASP A 36 -24.03 6.47 5.91
N GLN A 37 -23.32 5.44 6.39
CA GLN A 37 -22.86 5.33 7.78
C GLN A 37 -21.52 6.04 8.03
N LEU A 38 -20.82 6.46 6.96
CA LEU A 38 -19.57 7.21 7.07
C LEU A 38 -19.83 8.72 7.12
N PRO A 39 -19.01 9.49 7.86
CA PRO A 39 -18.97 10.94 7.72
C PRO A 39 -18.77 11.34 6.25
N LYS A 40 -19.49 12.36 5.77
CA LYS A 40 -19.37 12.82 4.37
C LYS A 40 -17.95 13.17 3.95
N ALA A 41 -17.14 13.67 4.88
CA ALA A 41 -15.73 13.98 4.65
C ALA A 41 -14.88 12.73 4.39
N ASP A 42 -15.29 11.56 4.89
CA ASP A 42 -14.57 10.30 4.76
C ASP A 42 -14.98 9.54 3.48
N GLN A 43 -16.18 9.81 2.95
CA GLN A 43 -16.70 9.11 1.77
C GLN A 43 -15.80 9.26 0.53
N VAL A 44 -15.12 10.40 0.37
CA VAL A 44 -14.19 10.64 -0.75
C VAL A 44 -12.92 9.79 -0.68
N PHE A 45 -12.60 9.21 0.49
CA PHE A 45 -11.40 8.39 0.70
C PHE A 45 -11.68 6.89 0.63
N VAL A 46 -12.94 6.48 0.42
CA VAL A 46 -13.30 5.06 0.31
C VAL A 46 -12.62 4.40 -0.88
N GLU A 47 -12.63 5.04 -2.04
CA GLU A 47 -11.98 4.54 -3.25
C GLU A 47 -10.46 4.42 -3.05
N PRO A 48 -9.74 5.47 -2.55
CA PRO A 48 -8.35 5.33 -2.14
C PRO A 48 -8.06 4.18 -1.15
N CYS A 49 -8.92 3.95 -0.16
CA CYS A 49 -8.73 2.82 0.76
C CYS A 49 -8.81 1.46 0.04
N LEU A 50 -9.77 1.31 -0.87
CA LEU A 50 -9.94 0.06 -1.62
C LEU A 50 -8.78 -0.18 -2.57
N GLU A 51 -8.24 0.87 -3.19
CA GLU A 51 -7.05 0.74 -4.01
C GLU A 51 -5.82 0.38 -3.21
N LEU A 52 -5.64 1.00 -2.04
CA LEU A 52 -4.52 0.67 -1.16
C LEU A 52 -4.58 -0.80 -0.68
N GLN A 53 -5.79 -1.35 -0.51
CA GLN A 53 -5.98 -2.79 -0.27
C GLN A 53 -5.64 -3.64 -1.50
N ALA A 54 -6.12 -3.24 -2.68
CA ALA A 54 -5.84 -3.96 -3.92
C ALA A 54 -4.34 -3.97 -4.24
N ASP A 55 -3.65 -2.86 -4.00
CA ASP A 55 -2.20 -2.75 -4.09
C ASP A 55 -1.52 -3.69 -3.09
N HIS A 56 -1.98 -3.74 -1.84
CA HIS A 56 -1.44 -4.67 -0.84
C HIS A 56 -1.59 -6.13 -1.27
N ASP A 57 -2.79 -6.54 -1.66
CA ASP A 57 -3.08 -7.90 -2.12
C ASP A 57 -2.23 -8.26 -3.34
N ALA A 58 -2.09 -7.34 -4.29
CA ALA A 58 -1.24 -7.53 -5.47
C ALA A 58 0.24 -7.62 -5.09
N MET A 59 0.70 -6.84 -4.11
CA MET A 59 2.07 -6.90 -3.60
C MET A 59 2.35 -8.22 -2.90
N GLU A 60 1.47 -8.71 -2.03
CA GLU A 60 1.61 -10.02 -1.38
C GLU A 60 1.66 -11.16 -2.42
N MET A 61 0.84 -11.07 -3.47
CA MET A 61 0.86 -12.06 -4.56
C MET A 61 2.14 -11.97 -5.40
N ALA A 62 2.65 -10.77 -5.65
CA ALA A 62 3.85 -10.55 -6.44
C ALA A 62 5.11 -10.89 -5.65
N ILE A 63 5.21 -10.40 -4.41
CA ILE A 63 6.37 -10.52 -3.52
C ILE A 63 6.19 -11.82 -2.73
N ASN A 64 6.50 -12.93 -3.40
CA ASN A 64 6.46 -14.28 -2.83
C ASN A 64 7.37 -14.43 -1.60
N GLY A 65 7.12 -15.47 -0.80
CA GLY A 65 7.54 -15.65 0.58
C GLY A 65 9.03 -15.48 0.95
N TYR A 66 9.28 -15.50 2.27
CA TYR A 66 10.57 -15.18 2.88
C TYR A 66 11.59 -16.34 2.83
N ALA A 67 12.25 -16.51 1.69
CA ALA A 67 13.41 -17.38 1.51
C ALA A 67 14.63 -16.60 0.96
N ARG A 68 15.86 -16.99 1.32
CA ARG A 68 17.06 -16.21 0.97
C ARG A 68 17.34 -16.20 -0.53
N GLU A 69 17.06 -17.32 -1.17
CA GLU A 69 17.12 -17.53 -2.61
C GLU A 69 16.19 -16.58 -3.40
N ASP A 70 15.12 -16.08 -2.78
CA ASP A 70 14.14 -15.19 -3.42
C ASP A 70 14.49 -13.70 -3.26
N TRP A 71 15.50 -13.34 -2.48
CA TRP A 71 15.88 -11.94 -2.24
C TRP A 71 16.17 -11.14 -3.51
N PRO A 72 16.90 -11.66 -4.51
CA PRO A 72 17.08 -10.97 -5.78
C PRO A 72 15.74 -10.74 -6.52
N LEU A 73 14.82 -11.69 -6.44
CA LEU A 73 13.51 -11.62 -7.08
C LEU A 73 12.61 -10.57 -6.41
N ILE A 74 12.66 -10.46 -5.07
CA ILE A 74 12.01 -9.38 -4.31
C ILE A 74 12.47 -8.03 -4.84
N ARG A 75 13.79 -7.83 -5.00
CA ARG A 75 14.34 -6.58 -5.51
C ARG A 75 13.85 -6.24 -6.91
N THR A 76 13.88 -7.21 -7.83
CA THR A 76 13.41 -7.00 -9.21
C THR A 76 11.92 -6.64 -9.26
N ARG A 77 11.09 -7.33 -8.48
CA ARG A 77 9.64 -7.08 -8.42
C ARG A 77 9.33 -5.72 -7.79
N ALA A 78 10.00 -5.37 -6.70
CA ALA A 78 9.84 -4.08 -6.06
C ALA A 78 10.23 -2.92 -6.99
N ALA A 79 11.32 -3.06 -7.75
CA ALA A 79 11.71 -2.08 -8.76
C ALA A 79 10.65 -1.94 -9.88
N ALA A 80 10.08 -3.06 -10.35
CA ALA A 80 9.03 -3.05 -11.36
C ALA A 80 7.74 -2.37 -10.86
N ILE A 81 7.29 -2.71 -9.65
CA ILE A 81 6.13 -2.07 -9.01
C ILE A 81 6.39 -0.56 -8.84
N SER A 82 7.57 -0.20 -8.34
CA SER A 82 7.97 1.21 -8.17
C SER A 82 7.92 1.97 -9.49
N ALA A 83 8.43 1.39 -10.57
CA ALA A 83 8.39 1.99 -11.90
C ALA A 83 6.96 2.22 -12.40
N ILE A 84 6.05 1.25 -12.20
CA ILE A 84 4.64 1.40 -12.57
C ILE A 84 3.98 2.54 -11.78
N VAL A 85 4.19 2.58 -10.46
CA VAL A 85 3.64 3.64 -9.59
C VAL A 85 4.16 5.03 -10.01
N MET A 86 5.44 5.13 -10.37
CA MET A 86 6.01 6.39 -10.89
C MET A 86 5.43 6.78 -12.25
N LEU A 87 5.19 5.83 -13.15
CA LEU A 87 4.54 6.10 -14.43
C LEU A 87 3.11 6.61 -14.24
N ILE A 88 2.37 6.03 -13.30
CA ILE A 88 1.03 6.50 -12.93
C ILE A 88 1.09 7.95 -12.44
N GLU A 89 1.98 8.26 -11.49
CA GLU A 89 2.18 9.64 -10.98
C GLU A 89 2.48 10.63 -12.11
N LEU A 90 3.36 10.26 -13.05
CA LEU A 90 3.71 11.11 -14.18
C LEU A 90 2.51 11.37 -15.09
N VAL A 91 1.71 10.34 -15.38
CA VAL A 91 0.50 10.48 -16.19
C VAL A 91 -0.52 11.35 -15.45
N ASP A 92 -0.73 11.14 -14.16
CA ASP A 92 -1.67 11.95 -13.35
C ASP A 92 -1.26 13.42 -13.31
N ALA A 93 0.04 13.71 -13.17
CA ALA A 93 0.57 15.07 -13.20
C ALA A 93 0.25 15.83 -14.50
N THR A 94 0.09 15.13 -15.64
CA THR A 94 -0.28 15.76 -16.92
C THR A 94 -1.76 16.15 -17.01
N HIS A 95 -2.64 15.53 -16.22
CA HIS A 95 -4.08 15.76 -16.29
C HIS A 95 -4.56 16.93 -15.41
N GLY A 96 -3.67 17.50 -14.58
CA GLY A 96 -3.87 18.80 -13.92
C GLY A 96 -4.99 18.88 -12.88
N GLN A 97 -5.71 17.78 -12.63
CA GLN A 97 -6.69 17.70 -11.55
C GLN A 97 -6.11 16.87 -10.40
N PRO A 98 -6.16 17.36 -9.14
CA PRO A 98 -5.90 16.52 -7.98
C PRO A 98 -7.05 15.51 -7.88
N ASN A 99 -6.92 14.40 -8.59
CA ASN A 99 -7.87 13.30 -8.49
C ASN A 99 -7.65 12.62 -7.14
N ILE A 100 -8.63 12.77 -6.25
CA ILE A 100 -8.69 12.07 -4.95
C ILE A 100 -9.13 10.60 -5.17
N SER A 101 -9.28 10.14 -6.42
CA SER A 101 -9.71 8.77 -6.72
C SER A 101 -8.69 7.71 -6.31
N HIS A 102 -7.42 8.09 -6.12
CA HIS A 102 -6.32 7.17 -5.86
C HIS A 102 -5.43 7.65 -4.71
N PRO A 103 -4.76 6.77 -3.94
CA PRO A 103 -3.71 7.17 -3.02
C PRO A 103 -2.56 7.84 -3.78
N LYS A 104 -1.86 8.79 -3.14
CA LYS A 104 -0.66 9.41 -3.72
C LYS A 104 0.35 8.33 -4.05
N ALA A 105 1.12 8.51 -5.12
CA ALA A 105 2.18 7.56 -5.44
C ALA A 105 3.20 7.41 -4.30
N ALA A 106 3.51 8.48 -3.58
CA ALA A 106 4.35 8.43 -2.38
C ALA A 106 3.79 7.49 -1.29
N THR A 107 2.47 7.46 -1.10
CA THR A 107 1.79 6.54 -0.17
C THR A 107 1.85 5.09 -0.63
N ARG A 108 1.69 4.84 -1.93
CA ARG A 108 1.81 3.49 -2.51
C ARG A 108 3.25 2.96 -2.42
N ILE A 109 4.24 3.82 -2.64
CA ILE A 109 5.65 3.47 -2.44
C ILE A 109 5.96 3.27 -0.95
N PHE A 110 5.42 4.09 -0.06
CA PHE A 110 5.54 3.89 1.39
C PHE A 110 5.02 2.51 1.80
N GLN A 111 3.84 2.12 1.31
CA GLN A 111 3.26 0.80 1.57
C GLN A 111 4.15 -0.33 1.03
N LEU A 112 4.65 -0.22 -0.20
CA LEU A 112 5.55 -1.21 -0.80
C LEU A 112 6.84 -1.40 0.02
N LEU A 113 7.51 -0.30 0.34
CA LEU A 113 8.79 -0.33 1.04
C LEU A 113 8.61 -0.75 2.52
N GLY A 114 7.52 -0.33 3.15
CA GLY A 114 7.13 -0.78 4.49
C GLY A 114 6.85 -2.28 4.52
N HIS A 115 6.09 -2.81 3.54
CA HIS A 115 5.86 -4.24 3.41
C HIS A 115 7.19 -4.99 3.25
N ILE A 116 8.09 -4.53 2.37
CA ILE A 116 9.41 -5.14 2.19
C ILE A 116 10.22 -5.16 3.49
N TRP A 117 10.18 -4.07 4.26
CA TRP A 117 10.82 -3.99 5.57
C TRP A 117 10.31 -5.05 6.55
N ASP A 118 9.01 -5.37 6.49
CA ASP A 118 8.35 -6.32 7.39
C ASP A 118 8.35 -7.77 6.90
N ILE A 119 8.72 -8.06 5.64
CA ILE A 119 8.82 -9.44 5.10
C ILE A 119 9.47 -10.44 6.08
N PRO A 120 10.60 -10.13 6.74
CA PRO A 120 11.22 -11.08 7.67
C PRO A 120 10.33 -11.50 8.85
N LYS A 121 9.37 -10.66 9.24
CA LYS A 121 8.45 -10.85 10.36
C LYS A 121 7.16 -11.56 9.95
N ILE A 122 6.80 -11.53 8.66
CA ILE A 122 5.55 -12.12 8.14
C ILE A 122 5.34 -13.58 8.60
N PRO A 123 6.34 -14.49 8.55
CA PRO A 123 6.13 -15.86 9.02
C PRO A 123 5.69 -15.94 10.49
N ALA A 124 6.27 -15.08 11.34
CA ALA A 124 5.91 -14.98 12.75
C ALA A 124 4.49 -14.44 12.94
N MET A 125 4.09 -13.43 12.16
CA MET A 125 2.74 -12.86 12.15
C MET A 125 1.71 -13.91 11.73
N VAL A 126 1.96 -14.63 10.63
CA VAL A 126 1.09 -15.70 10.13
C VAL A 126 0.94 -16.82 11.16
N GLN A 127 2.03 -17.21 11.82
CA GLN A 127 1.98 -18.24 12.87
C GLN A 127 1.17 -17.77 14.08
N ALA A 128 1.44 -16.56 14.58
CA ALA A 128 0.75 -15.96 15.71
C ALA A 128 -0.77 -15.86 15.45
N GLN A 129 -1.17 -15.44 14.24
CA GLN A 129 -2.56 -15.39 13.82
C GLN A 129 -3.21 -16.78 13.78
N ARG A 130 -2.56 -17.77 13.16
CA ARG A 130 -3.06 -19.16 13.11
C ARG A 130 -3.27 -19.77 14.48
N GLU A 131 -2.39 -19.44 15.42
CA GLU A 131 -2.42 -19.93 16.79
C GLU A 131 -3.21 -19.03 17.75
N SER A 132 -3.79 -17.92 17.24
CA SER A 132 -4.52 -16.91 18.04
C SER A 132 -3.74 -16.44 19.28
N ARG A 133 -2.44 -16.23 19.12
CA ARG A 133 -1.52 -15.77 20.18
C ARG A 133 -0.74 -14.55 19.74
N GLN A 134 -0.03 -13.95 20.69
CA GLN A 134 0.94 -12.90 20.37
C GLN A 134 2.21 -13.52 19.74
N ILE A 135 2.90 -12.72 18.92
CA ILE A 135 4.20 -13.07 18.36
C ILE A 135 5.19 -13.28 19.51
N ALA A 136 5.76 -14.48 19.60
CA ALA A 136 6.80 -14.76 20.56
C ALA A 136 8.14 -14.27 19.98
N PRO A 137 9.08 -13.78 20.82
CA PRO A 137 10.41 -13.41 20.35
C PRO A 137 11.14 -14.52 19.59
N ALA A 138 10.84 -15.79 19.90
CA ALA A 138 11.41 -16.95 19.24
C ALA A 138 10.87 -17.20 17.82
N ASP A 139 9.72 -16.61 17.44
CA ASP A 139 9.17 -16.73 16.10
C ASP A 139 9.84 -15.75 15.12
N LEU A 140 10.45 -14.68 15.65
CA LEU A 140 11.12 -13.66 14.86
C LEU A 140 12.42 -14.21 14.25
N PRO A 141 12.85 -13.69 13.09
CA PRO A 141 14.15 -14.03 12.53
C PRO A 141 15.27 -13.63 13.52
N SER A 142 16.37 -14.37 13.51
CA SER A 142 17.55 -13.96 14.27
C SER A 142 18.04 -12.59 13.81
N ASP A 143 18.68 -11.84 14.72
CA ASP A 143 19.26 -10.53 14.40
C ASP A 143 20.19 -10.59 13.19
N GLU A 144 20.98 -11.67 13.07
CA GLU A 144 21.85 -11.92 11.92
C GLU A 144 21.06 -12.06 10.61
N LYS A 145 19.99 -12.86 10.60
CA LYS A 145 19.16 -13.08 9.41
C LYS A 145 18.41 -11.80 9.01
N HIS A 146 17.93 -11.04 10.00
CA HIS A 146 17.27 -9.76 9.80
C HIS A 146 18.25 -8.72 9.24
N ALA A 147 19.43 -8.58 9.83
CA ALA A 147 20.47 -7.67 9.36
C ALA A 147 20.94 -8.01 7.94
N ALA A 148 21.08 -9.29 7.61
CA ALA A 148 21.41 -9.74 6.26
C ALA A 148 20.31 -9.35 5.26
N PHE A 149 19.04 -9.57 5.59
CA PHE A 149 17.93 -9.16 4.72
C PHE A 149 17.89 -7.63 4.51
N VAL A 150 18.04 -6.84 5.58
CA VAL A 150 18.05 -5.38 5.49
C VAL A 150 19.18 -4.91 4.57
N THR A 151 20.38 -5.47 4.73
CA THR A 151 21.58 -5.07 3.98
C THR A 151 21.54 -5.53 2.52
N GLU A 152 21.11 -6.77 2.25
CA GLU A 152 21.15 -7.37 0.92
C GLU A 152 19.90 -7.07 0.08
N THR A 153 18.78 -6.71 0.73
CA THR A 153 17.46 -6.55 0.08
C THR A 153 16.80 -5.21 0.38
N ALA A 154 16.37 -4.96 1.62
CA ALA A 154 15.48 -3.82 1.91
C ALA A 154 16.13 -2.46 1.61
N MET A 155 17.36 -2.24 2.08
CA MET A 155 18.08 -0.99 1.81
C MET A 155 18.38 -0.79 0.32
N PRO A 156 18.88 -1.81 -0.43
CA PRO A 156 18.99 -1.71 -1.88
C PRO A 156 17.68 -1.33 -2.58
N VAL A 157 16.53 -1.91 -2.19
CA VAL A 157 15.23 -1.55 -2.79
C VAL A 157 14.89 -0.08 -2.54
N ILE A 158 15.09 0.42 -1.31
CA ILE A 158 14.84 1.82 -0.98
C ILE A 158 15.71 2.74 -1.85
N LEU A 159 17.00 2.43 -1.98
CA LEU A 159 17.93 3.21 -2.80
C LEU A 159 17.57 3.16 -4.29
N ASP A 160 17.17 1.98 -4.79
CA ASP A 160 16.71 1.79 -6.16
C ASP A 160 15.44 2.62 -6.41
N ALA A 161 14.48 2.66 -5.48
CA ALA A 161 13.27 3.47 -5.57
C ALA A 161 13.58 4.98 -5.59
N ILE A 162 14.49 5.47 -4.75
CA ILE A 162 14.95 6.88 -4.79
C ILE A 162 15.56 7.22 -6.15
N THR A 163 16.42 6.32 -6.65
CA THR A 163 17.12 6.51 -7.92
C THR A 163 16.14 6.54 -9.08
N LEU A 164 15.20 5.60 -9.12
CA LEU A 164 14.13 5.56 -10.12
C LEU A 164 13.25 6.80 -10.06
N ALA A 165 12.84 7.25 -8.87
CA ALA A 165 12.03 8.46 -8.70
C ALA A 165 12.72 9.70 -9.29
N ARG A 166 14.02 9.84 -9.02
CA ARG A 166 14.84 10.92 -9.56
C ARG A 166 14.96 10.86 -11.09
N ILE A 167 15.24 9.68 -11.64
CA ILE A 167 15.36 9.48 -13.10
C ILE A 167 14.04 9.75 -13.80
N ALA A 168 12.93 9.28 -13.23
CA ALA A 168 11.59 9.46 -13.77
C ALA A 168 11.07 10.90 -13.62
N GLY A 169 11.67 11.72 -12.75
CA GLY A 169 11.17 13.06 -12.43
C GLY A 169 9.95 13.05 -11.50
N ALA A 170 9.71 11.94 -10.78
CA ALA A 170 8.65 11.81 -9.78
C ALA A 170 9.05 12.53 -8.47
N ALA A 171 9.01 13.87 -8.50
CA ALA A 171 9.55 14.73 -7.44
C ALA A 171 8.86 14.53 -6.08
N SER A 172 7.56 14.25 -6.07
CA SER A 172 6.79 13.96 -4.85
C SER A 172 7.34 12.73 -4.12
N ILE A 173 7.55 11.64 -4.85
CA ILE A 173 8.13 10.39 -4.34
C ILE A 173 9.58 10.60 -3.91
N ALA A 174 10.38 11.26 -4.75
CA ALA A 174 11.78 11.52 -4.45
C ALA A 174 11.92 12.31 -3.14
N ALA A 175 11.15 13.40 -2.97
CA ALA A 175 11.21 14.22 -1.76
C ALA A 175 10.80 13.46 -0.49
N ASP A 176 9.87 12.53 -0.61
CA ASP A 176 9.34 11.75 0.52
C ASP A 176 10.34 10.67 1.00
N ILE A 177 11.09 10.05 0.08
CA ILE A 177 12.01 8.94 0.39
C ILE A 177 13.46 9.43 0.59
N ASP A 178 13.85 10.58 0.04
CA ASP A 178 15.23 11.10 0.15
C ASP A 178 15.65 11.38 1.61
N THR A 179 14.68 11.53 2.51
CA THR A 179 14.89 11.52 3.96
C THR A 179 14.87 10.09 4.50
N VAL A 180 15.76 9.22 4.03
CA VAL A 180 15.80 7.78 4.38
C VAL A 180 15.63 7.51 5.88
N THR A 181 16.23 8.33 6.74
CA THR A 181 16.07 8.24 8.20
C THR A 181 14.62 8.50 8.65
N ALA A 182 13.98 9.55 8.13
CA ALA A 182 12.60 9.89 8.42
C ALA A 182 11.64 8.82 7.87
N PHE A 183 11.90 8.35 6.64
CA PHE A 183 11.17 7.25 6.04
C PHE A 183 11.25 5.97 6.89
N ALA A 184 12.45 5.56 7.30
CA ALA A 184 12.65 4.37 8.13
C ALA A 184 12.00 4.53 9.51
N GLN A 185 12.04 5.73 10.09
CA GLN A 185 11.37 6.03 11.35
C GLN A 185 9.84 5.91 11.20
N ASP A 186 9.26 6.44 10.12
CA ASP A 186 7.84 6.35 9.82
C ASP A 186 7.39 4.89 9.62
N VAL A 187 8.17 4.09 8.89
CA VAL A 187 7.93 2.63 8.75
C VAL A 187 7.92 1.97 10.13
N MET A 188 8.93 2.24 10.97
CA MET A 188 8.98 1.66 12.32
C MET A 188 7.80 2.07 13.20
N ILE A 189 7.33 3.32 13.11
CA ILE A 189 6.14 3.78 13.83
C ILE A 189 4.92 2.97 13.38
N VAL A 190 4.71 2.84 12.07
CA VAL A 190 3.57 2.09 11.52
C VAL A 190 3.63 0.61 11.89
N SER A 191 4.77 -0.06 11.65
CA SER A 191 4.93 -1.51 11.89
C SER A 191 4.82 -1.91 13.36
N THR A 192 4.97 -0.96 14.30
CA THR A 192 4.86 -1.22 15.75
C THR A 192 3.54 -0.74 16.35
N GLY A 193 2.62 -0.21 15.55
CA GLY A 193 1.39 0.40 16.04
C GLY A 193 1.65 1.64 16.91
N GLY A 194 2.74 2.35 16.63
CA GLY A 194 3.16 3.55 17.34
C GLY A 194 2.25 4.75 17.07
N ASN A 195 2.62 5.90 17.65
CA ASN A 195 1.85 7.13 17.49
C ASN A 195 1.95 7.69 16.07
N THR A 196 0.90 7.54 15.27
CA THR A 196 0.84 8.01 13.87
C THR A 196 0.89 9.52 13.72
N THR A 197 0.67 10.31 14.78
CA THR A 197 0.85 11.77 14.71
C THR A 197 2.32 12.19 14.64
N ALA A 198 3.25 11.26 14.89
CA ALA A 198 4.68 11.48 14.76
C ALA A 198 5.22 11.21 13.34
N LEU A 199 4.36 10.81 12.40
CA LEU A 199 4.74 10.56 11.01
C LEU A 199 5.11 11.86 10.30
N THR A 200 6.21 11.84 9.56
CA THR A 200 6.82 13.05 8.98
C THR A 200 6.74 13.12 7.47
N THR A 201 6.75 11.98 6.79
CA THR A 201 6.62 11.87 5.34
C THR A 201 5.15 11.99 4.92
N ALA A 202 4.90 12.63 3.78
CA ALA A 202 3.56 12.86 3.26
C ALA A 202 2.87 11.53 2.87
N GLY A 203 3.67 10.56 2.38
CA GLY A 203 3.24 9.22 2.07
C GLY A 203 2.75 8.47 3.30
N ALA A 204 3.52 8.49 4.39
CA ALA A 204 3.16 7.84 5.65
C ALA A 204 1.94 8.49 6.33
N GLN A 205 1.84 9.82 6.30
CA GLN A 205 0.68 10.53 6.87
C GLN A 205 -0.61 10.12 6.17
N GLN A 206 -0.64 10.15 4.82
CA GLN A 206 -1.83 9.69 4.09
C GLN A 206 -2.05 8.18 4.30
N TYR A 207 -0.99 7.37 4.38
CA TYR A 207 -1.11 5.94 4.67
C TYR A 207 -1.85 5.71 6.00
N ALA A 208 -1.47 6.43 7.07
CA ALA A 208 -2.11 6.31 8.37
C ALA A 208 -3.58 6.78 8.36
N ASP A 209 -3.90 7.86 7.64
CA ASP A 209 -5.28 8.33 7.47
C ASP A 209 -6.14 7.27 6.77
N LEU A 210 -5.62 6.66 5.71
CA LEU A 210 -6.30 5.61 4.94
C LEU A 210 -6.43 4.30 5.74
N LEU A 211 -5.44 3.92 6.55
CA LEU A 211 -5.55 2.76 7.44
C LEU A 211 -6.65 2.94 8.50
N ASN A 212 -6.73 4.12 9.11
CA ASN A 212 -7.76 4.44 10.11
C ASN A 212 -9.17 4.42 9.51
N LEU A 213 -9.33 4.92 8.28
CA LEU A 213 -10.59 4.77 7.56
C LEU A 213 -10.86 3.32 7.20
N ASN A 214 -9.85 2.59 6.73
CA ASN A 214 -9.98 1.19 6.37
C ASN A 214 -10.47 0.32 7.54
N ALA A 215 -9.90 0.48 8.73
CA ALA A 215 -10.34 -0.26 9.92
C ALA A 215 -11.83 -0.02 10.22
N ARG A 216 -12.31 1.23 10.04
CA ARG A 216 -13.73 1.57 10.19
C ARG A 216 -14.60 0.94 9.11
N LEU A 217 -14.14 0.95 7.85
CA LEU A 217 -14.83 0.29 6.73
C LEU A 217 -14.97 -1.21 6.98
N MET A 218 -13.90 -1.87 7.41
CA MET A 218 -13.92 -3.30 7.71
C MET A 218 -14.84 -3.63 8.88
N ALA A 219 -14.83 -2.83 9.95
CA ALA A 219 -15.76 -2.99 11.07
C ALA A 219 -17.23 -2.88 10.63
N LEU A 220 -17.55 -1.94 9.73
CA LEU A 220 -18.90 -1.80 9.15
C LEU A 220 -19.31 -3.00 8.29
N GLN A 221 -18.34 -3.72 7.72
CA GLN A 221 -18.56 -4.95 6.95
C GLN A 221 -18.57 -6.21 7.83
N GLY A 222 -18.30 -6.10 9.13
CA GLY A 222 -18.11 -7.25 10.02
C GLY A 222 -16.83 -8.04 9.75
N LEU A 223 -15.79 -7.39 9.19
CA LEU A 223 -14.47 -7.95 8.90
C LEU A 223 -13.41 -7.34 9.85
N GLU A 224 -12.34 -8.09 10.17
CA GLU A 224 -11.19 -7.56 10.92
C GLU A 224 -10.27 -6.74 10.00
N GLY A 225 -9.80 -5.58 10.48
CA GLY A 225 -9.01 -4.60 9.72
C GLY A 225 -7.67 -5.11 9.17
N LEU A 226 -7.10 -4.39 8.19
CA LEU A 226 -5.68 -4.54 7.80
C LEU A 226 -4.80 -4.24 9.03
N GLY A 227 -4.18 -5.27 9.61
CA GLY A 227 -3.27 -5.19 10.73
C GLY A 227 -2.02 -6.02 10.47
#